data_AF-A0A1I6MDH6-F1
#
_entry.id   AF-A0A1I6MDH6-F1
#
_cell.length_a   1.000
_cell.length_b   1.000
_cell.length_c   1.000
_cell.angle_alpha   90.00
_cell.angle_beta   90.00
_cell.angle_gamma   90.00
#
_symmetry.space_group_name_H-M   'P 1'
#
loop_
_entity.id
_entity.type
_entity.pdbx_description
1 polymer ?
#
loop_
_entity_poly.entity_id
_entity_poly.type
_entity_poly.pdbx_seq_one_letter_code
_entity_poly.pdbx_strand_id
1 'polypeptide(L)'
;MGHREAAALLTQLQHLFGYSGSAMATRSRELGEAYALNPNFIANIRHKGVIPNLKHLRAISEIFQLTLGSTFALFGFDLDGLVLTELDLNTERTRLIEHTLFGPGKVSVPSHLGADLASGRTAFLSQLIERWHEVPIERIWGSQWRASRCLYGKLGIFDSDAAPEIPPGAYVQIVRPPEGSLYPLSPERIYFVQHPQGYTACHCGIENGTLVLYPRDPTFSNPRRWRLHSEAIVLGVVTAFAATLPTEGYRRSVPKKMPRRPPAALAPWDHRSLQGLFHANCQRFGLRRMDIDRCNAKLLSLHGIRVSGKYALSLHRAQRFPHTSSALAMSVIASLRLRDVFRSCGFTMDDRNKYPLSDLLGDRSGLMPLSTPPPIEAPEPQELWAAFLKDWREWPALLRRVSPSPAQRAHEVLRLNQTTHFRGLERLLRAGSILHIDPKSVPVGSLNRDATASDWARRLYVIEVGRASPALLCGYLLAEGRDVILTSHPAARSNESIKFRRAEIQILGQVTGILARVV
;
A
#
# COMPACT_ATOMS: atom_id res chain seq x y z
N MET A 1 -13.13 -21.68 5.77
CA MET A 1 -12.59 -22.76 6.63
C MET A 1 -13.55 -22.98 7.80
N GLY A 2 -13.96 -24.22 8.08
CA GLY A 2 -14.93 -24.52 9.15
C GLY A 2 -14.29 -24.71 10.53
N HIS A 3 -15.03 -24.53 11.63
CA HIS A 3 -14.49 -24.71 13.00
C HIS A 3 -13.88 -26.10 13.25
N ARG A 4 -14.45 -27.15 12.64
CA ARG A 4 -13.93 -28.53 12.74
C ARG A 4 -12.56 -28.69 12.09
N GLU A 5 -12.37 -28.03 10.94
CA GLU A 5 -11.12 -28.03 10.19
C GLU A 5 -10.03 -27.30 10.98
N ALA A 6 -10.35 -26.14 11.57
CA ALA A 6 -9.44 -25.39 12.42
C ALA A 6 -8.98 -26.22 13.63
N ALA A 7 -9.92 -26.93 14.27
CA ALA A 7 -9.60 -27.83 15.37
C ALA A 7 -8.74 -29.03 14.93
N ALA A 8 -8.93 -29.57 13.73
CA ALA A 8 -8.12 -30.65 13.21
C ALA A 8 -6.67 -30.21 12.92
N LEU A 9 -6.50 -29.04 12.30
CA LEU A 9 -5.18 -28.46 12.05
C LEU A 9 -4.44 -28.10 13.35
N LEU A 10 -5.14 -27.56 14.35
CA LEU A 10 -4.55 -27.33 15.67
C LEU A 10 -4.11 -28.64 16.34
N THR A 11 -4.87 -29.73 16.20
CA THR A 11 -4.45 -31.05 16.69
C THR A 11 -3.19 -31.54 15.95
N GLN A 12 -3.10 -31.34 14.64
CA GLN A 12 -1.88 -31.67 13.88
C GLN A 12 -0.67 -30.87 14.37
N LEU A 13 -0.83 -29.56 14.59
CA LEU A 13 0.22 -28.70 15.15
C LEU A 13 0.62 -29.13 16.58
N GLN A 14 -0.33 -29.56 17.42
CA GLN A 14 -0.03 -30.13 18.73
C GLN A 14 0.89 -31.34 18.63
N HIS A 15 0.61 -32.27 17.71
CA HIS A 15 1.44 -33.43 17.48
C HIS A 15 2.83 -33.04 16.93
N LEU A 16 2.89 -32.13 15.97
CA LEU A 16 4.14 -31.67 15.36
C LEU A 16 5.10 -31.04 16.38
N PHE A 17 4.56 -30.23 17.29
CA PHE A 17 5.34 -29.53 18.32
C PHE A 17 5.43 -30.30 19.65
N GLY A 18 4.83 -31.49 19.76
CA GLY A 18 4.82 -32.28 20.99
C GLY A 18 4.08 -31.63 22.17
N TYR A 19 3.09 -30.77 21.91
CA TYR A 19 2.33 -30.09 22.96
C TYR A 19 1.01 -30.79 23.29
N SER A 20 0.80 -31.11 24.57
CA SER A 20 -0.53 -31.46 25.10
C SER A 20 -1.40 -30.22 25.28
N GLY A 21 -2.72 -30.40 25.48
CA GLY A 21 -3.63 -29.29 25.81
C GLY A 21 -3.22 -28.54 27.09
N SER A 22 -2.73 -29.26 28.09
CA SER A 22 -2.20 -28.67 29.32
C SER A 22 -0.90 -27.91 29.07
N ALA A 23 0.01 -28.43 28.22
CA ALA A 23 1.24 -27.74 27.85
C ALA A 23 0.96 -26.41 27.12
N MET A 24 -0.03 -26.40 26.22
CA MET A 24 -0.49 -25.16 25.58
C MET A 24 -1.05 -24.15 26.58
N ALA A 25 -1.87 -24.61 27.53
CA ALA A 25 -2.42 -23.75 28.57
C ALA A 25 -1.30 -23.14 29.43
N THR A 26 -0.31 -23.92 29.85
CA THR A 26 0.85 -23.44 30.60
C THR A 26 1.64 -22.38 29.81
N ARG A 27 2.04 -22.70 28.56
CA ARG A 27 2.77 -21.74 27.70
C ARG A 27 1.99 -20.46 27.44
N SER A 28 0.67 -20.55 27.27
CA SER A 28 -0.16 -19.36 27.08
C SER A 28 -0.22 -18.46 28.33
N ARG A 29 -0.10 -19.02 29.54
CA ARG A 29 -0.02 -18.24 30.79
C ARG A 29 1.35 -17.60 30.97
N GLU A 30 2.42 -18.20 30.47
CA GLU A 30 3.76 -17.59 30.44
C GLU A 30 3.78 -16.29 29.62
N LEU A 31 2.91 -16.17 28.61
CA LEU A 31 2.68 -14.92 27.87
C LEU A 31 1.88 -13.87 28.69
N GLY A 32 1.26 -14.30 29.78
CA GLY A 32 0.44 -13.51 30.71
C GLY A 32 -1.01 -14.00 30.82
N GLU A 33 -1.65 -13.75 31.97
CA GLU A 33 -3.04 -14.18 32.27
C GLU A 33 -4.07 -13.77 31.20
N ALA A 34 -3.86 -12.63 30.55
CA ALA A 34 -4.72 -12.15 29.48
C ALA A 34 -4.74 -13.04 28.22
N TYR A 35 -3.74 -13.90 28.05
CA TYR A 35 -3.55 -14.79 26.89
C TYR A 35 -3.85 -16.25 27.19
N ALA A 36 -4.24 -16.57 28.44
CA ALA A 36 -4.45 -17.93 28.90
C ALA A 36 -5.48 -18.68 28.05
N LEU A 37 -5.04 -19.79 27.45
CA LEU A 37 -5.88 -20.73 26.74
C LEU A 37 -6.45 -21.76 27.73
N ASN A 38 -7.72 -22.12 27.55
CA ASN A 38 -8.33 -23.21 28.31
C ASN A 38 -7.66 -24.55 27.90
N PRO A 39 -7.38 -25.48 28.83
CA PRO A 39 -6.84 -26.80 28.47
C PRO A 39 -7.69 -27.56 27.43
N ASN A 40 -9.00 -27.34 27.43
CA ASN A 40 -9.97 -27.92 26.48
C ASN A 40 -10.23 -27.00 25.28
N PHE A 41 -9.33 -26.05 24.97
CA PHE A 41 -9.55 -25.03 23.93
C PHE A 41 -9.87 -25.64 22.55
N ILE A 42 -9.11 -26.63 22.10
CA ILE A 42 -9.34 -27.29 20.80
C ILE A 42 -10.68 -28.04 20.78
N ALA A 43 -11.03 -28.73 21.87
CA ALA A 43 -12.33 -29.40 22.00
C ALA A 43 -13.48 -28.38 21.95
N ASN A 44 -13.33 -27.23 22.61
CA ASN A 44 -14.32 -26.14 22.56
C ASN A 44 -14.47 -25.56 21.14
N ILE A 45 -13.38 -25.42 20.37
CA ILE A 45 -13.48 -25.03 18.96
C ILE A 45 -14.24 -26.11 18.16
N ARG A 46 -13.87 -27.38 18.32
CA ARG A 46 -14.44 -28.51 17.58
C ARG A 46 -15.94 -28.71 17.82
N HIS A 47 -16.36 -28.66 19.08
CA HIS A 47 -17.71 -29.06 19.50
C HIS A 47 -18.64 -27.88 19.73
N LYS A 48 -18.12 -26.76 20.27
CA LYS A 48 -18.93 -25.58 20.62
C LYS A 48 -18.80 -24.43 19.62
N GLY A 49 -17.94 -24.56 18.61
CA GLY A 49 -17.73 -23.51 17.60
C GLY A 49 -17.17 -22.23 18.20
N VAL A 50 -16.39 -22.31 19.28
CA VAL A 50 -15.82 -21.12 19.93
C VAL A 50 -14.89 -20.41 18.95
N ILE A 51 -15.21 -19.14 18.64
CA ILE A 51 -14.35 -18.27 17.83
C ILE A 51 -13.28 -17.65 18.76
N PRO A 52 -11.98 -17.85 18.48
CA PRO A 52 -10.92 -17.23 19.27
C PRO A 52 -11.00 -15.70 19.19
N ASN A 53 -10.77 -15.03 20.32
CA ASN A 53 -10.52 -13.59 20.33
C ASN A 53 -9.07 -13.31 19.90
N LEU A 54 -8.72 -12.03 19.68
CA LEU A 54 -7.37 -11.67 19.23
C LEU A 54 -6.27 -12.11 20.22
N LYS A 55 -6.54 -12.14 21.53
CA LYS A 55 -5.53 -12.60 22.51
C LYS A 55 -5.25 -14.10 22.37
N HIS A 56 -6.30 -14.91 22.15
CA HIS A 56 -6.13 -16.34 21.86
C HIS A 56 -5.35 -16.55 20.56
N LEU A 57 -5.64 -15.77 19.51
CA LEU A 57 -4.89 -15.85 18.25
C LEU A 57 -3.41 -15.51 18.46
N ARG A 58 -3.11 -14.48 19.25
CA ARG A 58 -1.72 -14.16 19.61
C ARG A 58 -1.05 -15.33 20.32
N ALA A 59 -1.70 -15.92 21.33
CA ALA A 59 -1.14 -17.07 22.04
C ALA A 59 -0.81 -18.23 21.09
N ILE A 60 -1.69 -18.51 20.13
CA ILE A 60 -1.50 -19.57 19.13
C ILE A 60 -0.33 -19.24 18.19
N SER A 61 -0.24 -18.00 17.72
CA SER A 61 0.89 -17.54 16.89
C SER A 61 2.23 -17.73 17.61
N GLU A 62 2.32 -17.39 18.89
CA GLU A 62 3.56 -17.53 19.66
C GLU A 62 3.87 -18.99 20.03
N ILE A 63 2.87 -19.78 20.42
CA ILE A 63 3.08 -21.20 20.81
C ILE A 63 3.59 -22.02 19.63
N PHE A 64 2.97 -21.84 18.46
CA PHE A 64 3.29 -22.62 17.25
C PHE A 64 4.21 -21.87 16.27
N GLN A 65 4.73 -20.70 16.67
CA GLN A 65 5.58 -19.85 15.84
C GLN A 65 4.97 -19.61 14.44
N LEU A 66 3.67 -19.37 14.36
CA LEU A 66 2.95 -19.17 13.09
C LEU A 66 2.97 -17.71 12.67
N THR A 67 3.15 -17.43 11.38
CA THR A 67 2.98 -16.07 10.85
C THR A 67 1.58 -15.54 11.17
N LEU A 68 1.44 -14.22 11.20
CA LEU A 68 0.16 -13.60 11.55
C LEU A 68 -0.95 -14.02 10.57
N GLY A 69 -0.71 -13.95 9.27
CA GLY A 69 -1.70 -14.39 8.28
C GLY A 69 -2.06 -15.86 8.43
N SER A 70 -1.07 -16.73 8.68
CA SER A 70 -1.28 -18.16 8.91
C SER A 70 -2.15 -18.45 10.13
N THR A 71 -1.90 -17.71 11.21
CA THR A 71 -2.68 -17.82 12.45
C THR A 71 -4.14 -17.44 12.22
N PHE A 72 -4.40 -16.41 11.42
CA PHE A 72 -5.77 -15.98 11.10
C PHE A 72 -6.44 -16.89 10.07
N ALA A 73 -5.70 -17.33 9.06
CA ALA A 73 -6.14 -18.28 8.05
C ALA A 73 -6.58 -19.62 8.66
N LEU A 74 -5.88 -20.09 9.71
CA LEU A 74 -6.24 -21.27 10.51
C LEU A 74 -7.68 -21.20 11.04
N PHE A 75 -8.23 -20.01 11.25
CA PHE A 75 -9.61 -19.78 11.71
C PHE A 75 -10.53 -19.25 10.62
N GLY A 76 -10.10 -19.32 9.36
CA GLY A 76 -10.89 -18.89 8.20
C GLY A 76 -10.93 -17.38 7.98
N PHE A 77 -10.02 -16.61 8.59
CA PHE A 77 -9.91 -15.17 8.33
C PHE A 77 -8.87 -14.90 7.24
N ASP A 78 -9.32 -14.38 6.10
CA ASP A 78 -8.46 -13.91 5.02
C ASP A 78 -8.07 -12.44 5.25
N LEU A 79 -6.90 -12.22 5.87
CA LEU A 79 -6.41 -10.87 6.12
C LEU A 79 -6.07 -10.10 4.84
N ASP A 80 -5.62 -10.78 3.79
CA ASP A 80 -5.27 -10.13 2.52
C ASP A 80 -6.52 -9.65 1.80
N GLY A 81 -7.52 -10.53 1.69
CA GLY A 81 -8.81 -10.17 1.13
C GLY A 81 -9.47 -9.04 1.94
N LEU A 82 -9.29 -8.99 3.27
CA LEU A 82 -9.77 -7.86 4.07
C LEU A 82 -9.05 -6.55 3.74
N VAL A 83 -7.73 -6.56 3.54
CA VAL A 83 -6.97 -5.36 3.10
C VAL A 83 -7.47 -4.91 1.72
N LEU A 84 -7.69 -5.83 0.79
CA LEU A 84 -8.21 -5.51 -0.54
C LEU A 84 -9.64 -4.94 -0.48
N THR A 85 -10.54 -5.58 0.29
CA THR A 85 -11.90 -5.08 0.52
C THR A 85 -11.89 -3.68 1.12
N GLU A 86 -10.98 -3.41 2.05
CA GLU A 86 -10.83 -2.10 2.67
C GLU A 86 -10.34 -1.04 1.67
N LEU A 87 -9.40 -1.38 0.78
CA LEU A 87 -8.94 -0.54 -0.33
C LEU A 87 -10.04 -0.16 -1.31
N ASP A 88 -10.96 -1.08 -1.59
CA ASP A 88 -12.08 -0.88 -2.50
C ASP A 88 -13.21 -0.05 -1.88
N LEU A 89 -13.50 -0.25 -0.59
CA LEU A 89 -14.62 0.41 0.09
C LEU A 89 -14.33 1.87 0.49
N ASN A 90 -13.06 2.18 0.74
CA ASN A 90 -12.61 3.46 1.30
C ASN A 90 -11.75 4.25 0.31
N THR A 91 -12.29 4.51 -0.89
CA THR A 91 -11.62 5.25 -1.99
C THR A 91 -11.75 6.76 -1.87
N GLU A 92 -12.78 7.26 -1.19
CA GLU A 92 -13.09 8.69 -1.10
C GLU A 92 -12.16 9.49 -0.18
N ARG A 93 -11.46 8.81 0.73
CA ARG A 93 -10.74 9.45 1.84
C ARG A 93 -9.26 9.10 1.79
N THR A 94 -8.42 10.12 1.95
CA THR A 94 -6.99 9.93 2.14
C THR A 94 -6.71 9.28 3.49
N ARG A 95 -5.82 8.28 3.48
CA ARG A 95 -5.55 7.44 4.65
C ARG A 95 -4.23 6.70 4.52
N LEU A 96 -3.73 6.24 5.65
CA LEU A 96 -2.66 5.25 5.69
C LEU A 96 -3.19 3.87 5.28
N ILE A 97 -2.36 3.10 4.60
CA ILE A 97 -2.67 1.75 4.14
C ILE A 97 -1.62 0.76 4.62
N GLU A 98 -1.95 -0.52 4.55
CA GLU A 98 -0.99 -1.57 4.86
C GLU A 98 0.08 -1.65 3.76
N HIS A 99 1.34 -1.78 4.18
CA HIS A 99 2.48 -1.85 3.29
C HIS A 99 2.79 -3.27 2.78
N THR A 100 2.32 -4.29 3.50
CA THR A 100 2.56 -5.71 3.21
C THR A 100 1.24 -6.46 3.17
N LEU A 101 1.19 -7.51 2.34
CA LEU A 101 0.18 -8.55 2.51
C LEU A 101 0.51 -9.36 3.79
N PHE A 102 -0.50 -9.90 4.43
CA PHE A 102 -0.43 -10.73 5.62
C PHE A 102 -0.41 -12.22 5.28
N GLY A 103 -0.99 -12.64 4.16
CA GLY A 103 -1.06 -14.04 3.74
C GLY A 103 0.21 -14.51 3.01
N PRO A 104 0.35 -15.84 2.79
CA PRO A 104 1.51 -16.46 2.14
C PRO A 104 1.57 -16.07 0.67
N GLY A 105 1.99 -14.84 0.40
CA GLY A 105 2.10 -14.28 -0.93
C GLY A 105 3.53 -14.41 -1.42
N LYS A 106 3.76 -15.21 -2.45
CA LYS A 106 5.00 -15.12 -3.21
C LYS A 106 5.00 -13.82 -4.00
N VAL A 107 6.16 -13.17 -4.05
CA VAL A 107 6.37 -11.98 -4.86
C VAL A 107 7.64 -12.17 -5.67
N SER A 108 7.58 -11.67 -6.90
CA SER A 108 8.75 -11.62 -7.77
C SER A 108 9.71 -10.53 -7.27
N VAL A 109 10.92 -10.94 -6.94
CA VAL A 109 12.05 -10.05 -6.67
C VAL A 109 13.15 -10.26 -7.70
N PRO A 110 13.90 -9.21 -8.07
CA PRO A 110 15.09 -9.39 -8.88
C PRO A 110 16.12 -10.21 -8.09
N SER A 111 16.89 -11.02 -8.81
CA SER A 111 18.10 -11.65 -8.26
C SER A 111 19.35 -11.31 -9.04
N HIS A 112 19.18 -10.92 -10.30
CA HIS A 112 20.27 -10.42 -11.11
C HIS A 112 19.79 -9.23 -11.97
N LEU A 113 20.50 -8.10 -11.83
CA LEU A 113 20.27 -6.84 -12.53
C LEU A 113 21.17 -6.78 -13.76
N GLY A 114 20.62 -6.38 -14.90
CA GLY A 114 21.38 -6.22 -16.13
C GLY A 114 22.20 -4.94 -16.16
N ALA A 115 23.29 -4.94 -16.94
CA ALA A 115 24.17 -3.77 -17.13
C ALA A 115 23.41 -2.54 -17.67
N ASP A 116 22.32 -2.75 -18.39
CA ASP A 116 21.45 -1.69 -18.90
C ASP A 116 20.83 -0.83 -17.81
N LEU A 117 20.70 -1.33 -16.58
CA LEU A 117 20.22 -0.54 -15.44
C LEU A 117 21.16 0.64 -15.15
N ALA A 118 22.46 0.46 -15.36
CA ALA A 118 23.49 1.48 -15.18
C ALA A 118 23.51 2.50 -16.32
N SER A 119 23.18 2.09 -17.55
CA SER A 119 23.20 2.95 -18.75
C SER A 119 22.28 4.16 -18.64
N GLY A 120 21.28 4.09 -17.76
CA GLY A 120 20.27 5.12 -17.64
C GLY A 120 19.44 5.28 -18.91
N ARG A 121 19.39 4.31 -19.83
CA ARG A 121 18.50 4.41 -21.00
C ARG A 121 17.06 4.09 -20.61
N THR A 122 16.11 4.61 -21.39
CA THR A 122 14.72 4.14 -21.34
C THR A 122 14.68 2.70 -21.83
N ALA A 123 14.23 1.76 -20.99
CA ALA A 123 14.27 0.33 -21.29
C ALA A 123 13.19 -0.45 -20.52
N PHE A 124 12.80 -1.61 -21.05
CA PHE A 124 11.85 -2.51 -20.39
C PHE A 124 12.48 -3.25 -19.21
N LEU A 125 11.69 -3.61 -18.20
CA LEU A 125 12.18 -4.40 -17.07
C LEU A 125 12.75 -5.76 -17.50
N SER A 126 12.26 -6.33 -18.61
CA SER A 126 12.82 -7.56 -19.19
C SER A 126 14.26 -7.39 -19.70
N GLN A 127 14.69 -6.16 -19.98
CA GLN A 127 16.06 -5.82 -20.37
C GLN A 127 16.90 -5.41 -19.15
N LEU A 128 16.26 -4.83 -18.13
CA LEU A 128 16.93 -4.33 -16.92
C LEU A 128 17.14 -5.39 -15.84
N ILE A 129 16.33 -6.44 -15.81
CA ILE A 129 16.36 -7.52 -14.81
C ILE A 129 16.49 -8.83 -15.55
N GLU A 130 17.64 -9.47 -15.41
CA GLU A 130 17.98 -10.71 -16.13
C GLU A 130 17.38 -11.94 -15.45
N ARG A 131 17.30 -11.93 -14.12
CA ARG A 131 16.78 -13.06 -13.33
C ARG A 131 15.88 -12.59 -12.20
N TRP A 132 14.82 -13.36 -12.01
CA TRP A 132 13.78 -13.15 -10.99
C TRP A 132 13.69 -14.37 -10.07
N HIS A 133 13.31 -14.14 -8.82
CA HIS A 133 12.94 -15.19 -7.87
C HIS A 133 11.56 -14.93 -7.29
N GLU A 134 10.81 -16.00 -7.09
CA GLU A 134 9.54 -15.98 -6.37
C GLU A 134 9.81 -16.30 -4.90
N VAL A 135 9.58 -15.32 -4.04
CA VAL A 135 9.88 -15.43 -2.62
C VAL A 135 8.68 -15.04 -1.77
N PRO A 136 8.42 -15.69 -0.63
CA PRO A 136 7.41 -15.21 0.32
C PRO A 136 7.68 -13.75 0.70
N ILE A 137 6.66 -12.89 0.61
CA ILE A 137 6.76 -11.45 0.91
C ILE A 137 7.28 -11.20 2.32
N GLU A 138 6.96 -12.13 3.22
CA GLU A 138 7.49 -12.19 4.56
C GLU A 138 9.01 -12.11 4.43
N ARG A 139 9.69 -13.02 3.77
CA ARG A 139 11.17 -13.10 3.77
C ARG A 139 11.93 -11.88 3.21
N ILE A 140 11.25 -10.89 2.63
CA ILE A 140 11.82 -9.62 2.15
C ILE A 140 11.82 -8.56 3.26
N TRP A 141 12.82 -8.67 4.14
CA TRP A 141 13.09 -7.69 5.19
C TRP A 141 14.57 -7.33 5.27
N GLY A 142 14.89 -6.37 6.14
CA GLY A 142 16.26 -5.95 6.41
C GLY A 142 16.72 -4.77 5.55
N SER A 143 17.89 -4.24 5.90
CA SER A 143 18.53 -3.12 5.21
C SER A 143 18.85 -3.45 3.74
N GLN A 144 19.03 -4.73 3.41
CA GLN A 144 19.29 -5.19 2.05
C GLN A 144 18.10 -5.04 1.09
N TRP A 145 16.87 -4.90 1.61
CA TRP A 145 15.66 -4.72 0.80
C TRP A 145 14.93 -3.40 1.09
N ARG A 146 15.23 -2.78 2.25
CA ARG A 146 14.59 -1.55 2.72
C ARG A 146 15.61 -0.63 3.38
N ALA A 147 15.91 0.48 2.73
CA ALA A 147 16.82 1.50 3.23
C ALA A 147 16.19 2.43 4.29
N SER A 148 14.85 2.50 4.41
CA SER A 148 14.20 3.43 5.35
C SER A 148 12.88 2.92 5.92
N ARG A 149 12.40 3.57 6.99
CA ARG A 149 11.10 3.30 7.62
C ARG A 149 9.97 3.92 6.80
N CYS A 150 9.62 3.31 5.68
CA CYS A 150 8.52 3.73 4.83
C CYS A 150 7.16 3.46 5.48
N LEU A 151 6.24 4.42 5.32
CA LEU A 151 4.81 4.24 5.44
C LEU A 151 4.18 4.33 4.05
N TYR A 152 2.93 3.91 3.96
CA TYR A 152 2.16 3.97 2.74
C TYR A 152 0.81 4.63 2.99
N GLY A 153 0.37 5.41 2.02
CA GLY A 153 -0.94 6.03 1.99
C GLY A 153 -1.67 5.76 0.68
N LYS A 154 -2.99 5.93 0.70
CA LYS A 154 -3.82 6.05 -0.49
C LYS A 154 -4.49 7.42 -0.41
N LEU A 155 -4.33 8.23 -1.45
CA LEU A 155 -5.03 9.50 -1.59
C LEU A 155 -6.49 9.22 -1.91
N GLY A 156 -7.39 10.02 -1.35
CA GLY A 156 -8.80 9.97 -1.70
C GLY A 156 -8.99 10.42 -3.14
N ILE A 157 -10.02 9.91 -3.82
CA ILE A 157 -10.38 10.37 -5.17
C ILE A 157 -10.83 11.84 -5.23
N PHE A 158 -11.13 12.43 -4.08
CA PHE A 158 -11.46 13.86 -3.92
C PHE A 158 -10.33 14.67 -3.27
N ASP A 159 -9.17 14.07 -3.03
CA ASP A 159 -8.00 14.75 -2.48
C ASP A 159 -7.08 15.19 -3.64
N SER A 160 -7.16 16.46 -3.97
CA SER A 160 -6.38 17.13 -5.01
C SER A 160 -5.37 18.11 -4.44
N ASP A 161 -5.08 18.05 -3.14
CA ASP A 161 -4.14 18.98 -2.48
C ASP A 161 -2.68 18.78 -2.95
N ALA A 162 -2.36 17.62 -3.54
CA ALA A 162 -1.07 17.28 -4.15
C ALA A 162 -1.06 17.35 -5.68
N ALA A 163 -2.17 17.79 -6.30
CA ALA A 163 -2.27 17.93 -7.75
C ALA A 163 -1.50 19.16 -8.27
N PRO A 164 -0.97 19.14 -9.51
CA PRO A 164 -0.98 18.01 -10.46
C PRO A 164 0.14 16.98 -10.24
N GLU A 165 1.09 17.22 -9.33
CA GLU A 165 2.26 16.36 -9.12
C GLU A 165 1.89 14.91 -8.76
N ILE A 166 0.82 14.73 -7.98
CA ILE A 166 0.27 13.42 -7.64
C ILE A 166 -1.24 13.42 -7.91
N PRO A 167 -1.77 12.46 -8.70
CA PRO A 167 -3.20 12.40 -8.96
C PRO A 167 -4.00 11.93 -7.72
N PRO A 168 -5.26 12.37 -7.57
CA PRO A 168 -6.21 11.79 -6.65
C PRO A 168 -6.35 10.27 -6.85
N GLY A 169 -6.59 9.54 -5.78
CA GLY A 169 -6.65 8.08 -5.81
C GLY A 169 -5.29 7.36 -5.86
N ALA A 170 -4.18 8.09 -6.01
CA ALA A 170 -2.84 7.50 -6.03
C ALA A 170 -2.44 6.84 -4.71
N TYR A 171 -1.60 5.82 -4.80
CA TYR A 171 -0.89 5.21 -3.69
C TYR A 171 0.43 5.96 -3.49
N VAL A 172 0.78 6.32 -2.26
CA VAL A 172 1.98 7.12 -1.97
C VAL A 172 2.91 6.39 -1.00
N GLN A 173 4.22 6.48 -1.26
CA GLN A 173 5.28 6.07 -0.34
C GLN A 173 5.71 7.28 0.50
N ILE A 174 5.76 7.09 1.81
CA ILE A 174 5.99 8.14 2.80
C ILE A 174 7.24 7.77 3.60
N VAL A 175 8.31 8.55 3.49
CA VAL A 175 9.50 8.36 4.32
C VAL A 175 9.34 9.14 5.62
N ARG A 176 9.40 8.42 6.74
CA ARG A 176 9.36 9.05 8.06
C ARG A 176 10.69 9.72 8.40
N PRO A 177 10.66 10.83 9.17
CA PRO A 177 11.87 11.34 9.79
C PRO A 177 12.45 10.33 10.78
N PRO A 178 13.76 10.41 11.07
CA PRO A 178 14.34 9.79 12.26
C PRO A 178 13.54 10.18 13.51
N GLU A 179 13.45 9.28 14.48
CA GLU A 179 12.75 9.58 15.74
C GLU A 179 13.37 10.80 16.43
N GLY A 180 12.53 11.72 16.90
CA GLY A 180 12.97 12.97 17.53
C GLY A 180 13.44 14.08 16.57
N SER A 181 13.47 13.83 15.26
CA SER A 181 13.83 14.83 14.26
C SER A 181 12.59 15.51 13.66
N LEU A 182 12.56 16.84 13.70
CA LEU A 182 11.67 17.61 12.83
C LEU A 182 12.40 17.86 11.51
N TYR A 183 11.77 17.55 10.39
CA TYR A 183 12.25 18.08 9.12
C TYR A 183 12.14 19.60 9.15
N PRO A 184 13.14 20.37 8.69
CA PRO A 184 12.83 21.71 8.20
C PRO A 184 11.81 21.52 7.06
N LEU A 185 10.56 21.92 7.30
CA LEU A 185 9.52 21.80 6.28
C LEU A 185 9.90 22.72 5.12
N SER A 186 10.08 22.13 3.95
CA SER A 186 10.35 22.85 2.71
C SER A 186 9.05 22.98 1.93
N PRO A 187 8.64 24.18 1.51
CA PRO A 187 7.42 24.37 0.73
C PRO A 187 7.46 23.65 -0.62
N GLU A 188 8.62 23.20 -1.09
CA GLU A 188 8.78 22.49 -2.35
C GLU A 188 8.45 20.99 -2.27
N ARG A 189 8.42 20.42 -1.05
CA ARG A 189 8.17 19.00 -0.84
C ARG A 189 6.71 18.74 -0.50
N ILE A 190 6.22 17.58 -0.90
CA ILE A 190 4.90 17.09 -0.53
C ILE A 190 5.04 16.26 0.75
N TYR A 191 4.26 16.61 1.75
CA TYR A 191 4.23 15.92 3.03
C TYR A 191 2.90 15.21 3.22
N PHE A 192 2.96 14.05 3.87
CA PHE A 192 1.76 13.35 4.31
C PHE A 192 1.41 13.82 5.72
N VAL A 193 0.27 14.50 5.85
CA VAL A 193 -0.13 15.19 7.08
C VAL A 193 -1.38 14.54 7.64
N GLN A 194 -1.40 14.35 8.95
CA GLN A 194 -2.58 13.96 9.69
C GLN A 194 -3.11 15.14 10.50
N HIS A 195 -4.41 15.38 10.43
CA HIS A 195 -5.08 16.52 11.04
C HIS A 195 -6.50 16.10 11.51
N PRO A 196 -7.30 16.99 12.14
CA PRO A 196 -8.58 16.58 12.73
C PRO A 196 -9.61 16.08 11.71
N GLN A 197 -9.51 16.48 10.45
CA GLN A 197 -10.43 16.07 9.37
C GLN A 197 -9.96 14.81 8.61
N GLY A 198 -8.86 14.18 9.03
CA GLY A 198 -8.32 12.97 8.41
C GLY A 198 -6.84 13.13 8.03
N TYR A 199 -6.51 12.75 6.80
CA TYR A 199 -5.17 12.83 6.23
C TYR A 199 -5.24 13.60 4.91
N THR A 200 -4.10 14.13 4.49
CA THR A 200 -3.90 14.76 3.17
C THR A 200 -2.43 14.67 2.78
N ALA A 201 -2.15 14.69 1.48
CA ALA A 201 -0.82 14.95 0.96
C ALA A 201 -0.81 16.36 0.37
N CYS A 202 0.10 17.21 0.84
CA CYS A 202 0.15 18.60 0.40
C CYS A 202 1.54 19.20 0.60
N HIS A 203 1.84 20.28 -0.13
CA HIS A 203 2.95 21.15 0.22
C HIS A 203 2.64 21.85 1.54
N CYS A 204 3.63 21.95 2.43
CA CYS A 204 3.44 22.62 3.70
C CYS A 204 4.66 23.40 4.16
N GLY A 205 4.39 24.39 5.00
CA GLY A 205 5.40 25.18 5.69
C GLY A 205 4.97 25.49 7.12
N ILE A 206 5.88 26.07 7.90
CA ILE A 206 5.61 26.51 9.27
C ILE A 206 5.60 28.03 9.28
N GLU A 207 4.48 28.62 9.74
CA GLU A 207 4.34 30.05 10.01
C GLU A 207 4.01 30.22 11.50
N ASN A 208 4.88 30.85 12.29
CA ASN A 208 4.64 31.15 13.71
C ASN A 208 4.15 29.93 14.53
N GLY A 209 4.79 28.77 14.34
CA GLY A 209 4.40 27.51 15.02
C GLY A 209 3.11 26.86 14.50
N THR A 210 2.50 27.43 13.45
CA THR A 210 1.32 26.92 12.77
C THR A 210 1.75 26.21 11.48
N LEU A 211 1.30 24.98 11.29
CA LEU A 211 1.42 24.26 10.03
C LEU A 211 0.45 24.87 9.01
N VAL A 212 0.97 25.31 7.88
CA VAL A 212 0.19 25.85 6.76
C VAL A 212 0.29 24.89 5.60
N LEU A 213 -0.86 24.45 5.08
CA LEU A 213 -0.94 23.69 3.83
C LEU A 213 -1.16 24.62 2.65
N TYR A 214 -0.37 24.40 1.60
CA TYR A 214 -0.41 25.15 0.36
C TYR A 214 -0.85 24.23 -0.79
N PRO A 215 -2.15 24.13 -1.10
CA PRO A 215 -2.58 23.52 -2.35
C PRO A 215 -1.92 24.27 -3.51
N ARG A 216 -1.28 23.54 -4.44
CA ARG A 216 -0.62 24.13 -5.62
C ARG A 216 -1.62 24.77 -6.58
N ASP A 217 -2.81 24.19 -6.64
CA ASP A 217 -3.89 24.68 -7.47
C ASP A 217 -5.05 25.18 -6.58
N PRO A 218 -5.24 26.51 -6.48
CA PRO A 218 -6.27 27.11 -5.64
C PRO A 218 -7.69 26.86 -6.18
N THR A 219 -7.85 26.37 -7.42
CA THR A 219 -9.17 26.00 -7.95
C THR A 219 -9.77 24.84 -7.16
N PHE A 220 -8.93 23.98 -6.58
CA PHE A 220 -9.36 22.76 -5.92
C PHE A 220 -9.50 22.86 -4.40
N SER A 221 -8.71 23.72 -3.74
CA SER A 221 -8.64 23.78 -2.28
C SER A 221 -8.07 25.13 -1.80
N ASN A 222 -8.57 25.61 -0.65
CA ASN A 222 -8.05 26.82 0.00
C ASN A 222 -6.91 26.45 0.98
N PRO A 223 -5.94 27.36 1.24
CA PRO A 223 -4.95 27.15 2.28
C PRO A 223 -5.59 26.85 3.63
N ARG A 224 -5.03 25.87 4.35
CA ARG A 224 -5.51 25.44 5.67
C ARG A 224 -4.40 25.57 6.70
N ARG A 225 -4.78 25.92 7.93
CA ARG A 225 -3.87 26.19 9.03
C ARG A 225 -4.23 25.32 10.24
N TRP A 226 -3.24 24.70 10.85
CA TRP A 226 -3.38 23.94 12.08
C TRP A 226 -2.18 24.15 13.00
N ARG A 227 -2.39 24.11 14.30
CA ARG A 227 -1.30 24.12 15.27
C ARG A 227 -0.52 22.81 15.19
N LEU A 228 0.78 22.91 14.92
CA LEU A 228 1.66 21.75 14.79
C LEU A 228 1.76 21.02 16.14
N HIS A 229 1.75 19.69 16.13
CA HIS A 229 1.79 18.78 17.29
C HIS A 229 0.57 18.79 18.21
N SER A 230 -0.28 19.83 18.20
CA SER A 230 -1.53 19.83 18.97
C SER A 230 -2.77 19.50 18.14
N GLU A 231 -2.82 19.95 16.87
CA GLU A 231 -3.95 19.71 15.97
C GLU A 231 -3.55 18.82 14.79
N ALA A 232 -2.34 19.01 14.27
CA ALA A 232 -1.82 18.25 13.13
C ALA A 232 -0.40 17.75 13.36
N ILE A 233 -0.07 16.62 12.73
CA ILE A 233 1.29 16.07 12.69
C ILE A 233 1.69 15.78 11.25
N VAL A 234 2.95 16.05 10.95
CA VAL A 234 3.57 15.61 9.70
C VAL A 234 4.07 14.19 9.90
N LEU A 235 3.51 13.24 9.14
CA LEU A 235 3.88 11.82 9.25
C LEU A 235 5.16 11.49 8.49
N GLY A 236 5.45 12.21 7.41
CA GLY A 236 6.66 12.05 6.62
C GLY A 236 6.60 12.77 5.28
N VAL A 237 7.67 12.64 4.50
CA VAL A 237 7.79 13.20 3.15
C VAL A 237 7.27 12.16 2.15
N VAL A 238 6.45 12.58 1.19
CA VAL A 238 6.04 11.73 0.08
C VAL A 238 7.19 11.69 -0.93
N THR A 239 7.75 10.50 -1.17
CA THR A 239 8.94 10.31 -2.03
C THR A 239 8.61 9.69 -3.37
N ALA A 240 7.55 8.88 -3.43
CA ALA A 240 7.10 8.21 -4.65
C ALA A 240 5.58 8.00 -4.60
N PHE A 241 4.98 7.78 -5.76
CA PHE A 241 3.59 7.40 -5.87
C PHE A 241 3.37 6.39 -6.99
N ALA A 242 2.26 5.66 -6.90
CA ALA A 242 1.74 4.82 -7.96
C ALA A 242 0.28 5.12 -8.24
N ALA A 243 -0.10 5.11 -9.52
CA ALA A 243 -1.47 5.37 -9.95
C ALA A 243 -1.82 4.53 -11.18
N THR A 244 -3.11 4.24 -11.32
CA THR A 244 -3.70 3.69 -12.55
C THR A 244 -4.13 4.85 -13.43
N LEU A 245 -3.87 4.75 -14.73
CA LEU A 245 -4.17 5.79 -15.73
C LEU A 245 -5.13 5.26 -16.82
N PRO A 246 -5.93 6.14 -17.43
CA PRO A 246 -6.16 7.54 -17.03
C PRO A 246 -6.90 7.63 -15.70
N THR A 247 -6.71 8.71 -14.95
CA THR A 247 -7.48 8.96 -13.73
C THR A 247 -8.84 9.53 -14.06
N GLU A 248 -9.80 9.40 -13.14
CA GLU A 248 -10.96 10.30 -13.19
C GLU A 248 -10.48 11.75 -13.06
N GLY A 249 -11.06 12.68 -13.83
CA GLY A 249 -10.72 14.09 -13.74
C GLY A 249 -10.88 14.64 -12.32
N TYR A 250 -10.13 15.69 -11.98
CA TYR A 250 -10.15 16.26 -10.63
C TYR A 250 -11.55 16.77 -10.29
N ARG A 251 -12.01 16.40 -9.10
CA ARG A 251 -13.23 16.96 -8.52
C ARG A 251 -12.83 17.86 -7.36
N ARG A 252 -13.51 18.99 -7.23
CA ARG A 252 -13.27 19.92 -6.15
C ARG A 252 -13.53 19.23 -4.81
N SER A 253 -12.57 19.33 -3.90
CA SER A 253 -12.74 18.80 -2.56
C SER A 253 -13.87 19.57 -1.86
N VAL A 254 -14.84 18.84 -1.31
CA VAL A 254 -15.90 19.49 -0.51
C VAL A 254 -15.35 19.70 0.90
N PRO A 255 -15.37 20.93 1.45
CA PRO A 255 -14.90 21.20 2.80
C PRO A 255 -15.66 20.32 3.79
N LYS A 256 -14.94 19.46 4.52
CA LYS A 256 -15.55 18.65 5.58
C LYS A 256 -15.78 19.52 6.81
N LYS A 257 -16.96 19.40 7.44
CA LYS A 257 -17.23 20.03 8.73
C LYS A 257 -16.15 19.61 9.73
N MET A 258 -15.55 20.58 10.41
CA MET A 258 -14.57 20.27 11.45
C MET A 258 -15.23 19.49 12.59
N PRO A 259 -14.55 18.46 13.13
CA PRO A 259 -15.00 17.84 14.37
C PRO A 259 -14.98 18.89 15.50
N ARG A 260 -15.98 18.83 16.38
CA ARG A 260 -16.11 19.78 17.51
C ARG A 260 -14.94 19.71 18.50
N ARG A 261 -14.22 18.59 18.53
CA ARG A 261 -13.03 18.38 19.38
C ARG A 261 -11.98 17.60 18.59
N PRO A 262 -10.68 17.97 18.67
CA PRO A 262 -9.62 17.19 18.08
C PRO A 262 -9.49 15.82 18.78
N PRO A 263 -9.12 14.76 18.05
CA PRO A 263 -8.91 13.43 18.63
C PRO A 263 -7.74 13.42 19.62
N ALA A 264 -7.86 12.61 20.69
CA ALA A 264 -6.95 12.64 21.84
C ALA A 264 -5.48 12.25 21.54
N ALA A 265 -5.23 11.40 20.54
CA ALA A 265 -3.87 11.11 20.08
C ALA A 265 -3.79 11.33 18.58
N LEU A 266 -2.70 11.95 18.11
CA LEU A 266 -2.57 12.36 16.73
C LEU A 266 -2.12 11.21 15.83
N ALA A 267 -1.16 10.36 16.19
CA ALA A 267 -0.77 9.24 15.32
C ALA A 267 -1.52 7.93 15.65
N PRO A 268 -1.79 7.05 14.66
CA PRO A 268 -2.46 5.77 14.90
C PRO A 268 -1.73 4.86 15.88
N TRP A 269 -0.39 4.91 15.88
CA TRP A 269 0.44 4.08 16.76
C TRP A 269 0.57 4.61 18.18
N ASP A 270 0.11 5.83 18.47
CA ASP A 270 0.12 6.40 19.83
C ASP A 270 -1.02 5.82 20.68
N HIS A 271 -2.01 5.20 20.04
CA HIS A 271 -3.14 4.59 20.73
C HIS A 271 -2.75 3.28 21.42
N ARG A 272 -2.74 3.29 22.75
CA ARG A 272 -2.46 2.11 23.59
C ARG A 272 -3.64 1.14 23.70
N SER A 273 -4.84 1.56 23.30
CA SER A 273 -6.03 0.72 23.34
C SER A 273 -6.76 0.70 22.01
N LEU A 274 -7.31 -0.45 21.66
CA LEU A 274 -8.13 -0.64 20.46
C LEU A 274 -9.35 0.29 20.43
N GLN A 275 -9.98 0.51 21.59
CA GLN A 275 -11.11 1.43 21.74
C GLN A 275 -10.70 2.87 21.43
N GLY A 276 -9.56 3.33 21.95
CA GLY A 276 -9.03 4.66 21.69
C GLY A 276 -8.69 4.88 20.22
N LEU A 277 -8.11 3.85 19.58
CA LEU A 277 -7.82 3.85 18.14
C LEU A 277 -9.10 3.98 17.31
N PHE A 278 -10.10 3.14 17.57
CA PHE A 278 -11.40 3.22 16.88
C PHE A 278 -12.08 4.56 17.12
N HIS A 279 -12.11 5.03 18.37
CA HIS A 279 -12.75 6.29 18.72
C HIS A 279 -12.16 7.47 17.95
N ALA A 280 -10.83 7.59 17.96
CA ALA A 280 -10.13 8.66 17.26
C ALA A 280 -10.37 8.62 15.75
N ASN A 281 -10.35 7.44 15.13
CA ASN A 281 -10.59 7.33 13.69
C ASN A 281 -12.05 7.60 13.30
N CYS A 282 -13.00 7.14 14.13
CA CYS A 282 -14.42 7.45 13.93
C CYS A 282 -14.69 8.96 14.04
N GLN A 283 -14.04 9.65 14.98
CA GLN A 283 -14.13 11.11 15.12
C GLN A 283 -13.55 11.84 13.91
N ARG A 284 -12.40 11.40 13.40
CA ARG A 284 -11.74 12.02 12.24
C ARG A 284 -12.56 11.91 10.97
N PHE A 285 -13.03 10.71 10.68
CA PHE A 285 -13.60 10.42 9.37
C PHE A 285 -15.12 10.54 9.33
N GLY A 286 -15.79 10.42 10.47
CA GLY A 286 -17.24 10.33 10.54
C GLY A 286 -17.73 9.01 9.93
N LEU A 287 -18.26 8.13 10.76
CA LEU A 287 -18.96 6.93 10.29
C LEU A 287 -20.44 7.24 10.12
N ARG A 288 -20.93 7.22 8.88
CA ARG A 288 -22.37 7.28 8.62
C ARG A 288 -22.93 5.88 8.62
N ARG A 289 -24.22 5.76 8.96
CA ARG A 289 -24.90 4.45 8.97
C ARG A 289 -24.86 3.76 7.61
N MET A 290 -25.04 4.53 6.54
CA MET A 290 -24.95 4.07 5.16
C MET A 290 -23.56 3.49 4.84
N ASP A 291 -22.48 4.10 5.33
CA ASP A 291 -21.12 3.59 5.12
C ASP A 291 -20.95 2.22 5.80
N ILE A 292 -21.49 2.07 7.02
CA ILE A 292 -21.48 0.80 7.77
C ILE A 292 -22.28 -0.28 7.04
N ASP A 293 -23.48 0.02 6.56
CA ASP A 293 -24.34 -0.95 5.88
C ASP A 293 -23.73 -1.37 4.53
N ARG A 294 -23.15 -0.43 3.76
CA ARG A 294 -22.38 -0.70 2.54
C ARG A 294 -21.18 -1.63 2.81
N CYS A 295 -20.39 -1.34 3.84
CA CYS A 295 -19.25 -2.17 4.21
C CYS A 295 -19.69 -3.56 4.68
N ASN A 296 -20.74 -3.65 5.50
CA ASN A 296 -21.27 -4.91 5.99
C ASN A 296 -21.78 -5.82 4.86
N ALA A 297 -22.43 -5.26 3.83
CA ALA A 297 -22.89 -6.04 2.69
C ALA A 297 -21.70 -6.74 2.00
N LYS A 298 -20.60 -6.01 1.78
CA LYS A 298 -19.38 -6.52 1.13
C LYS A 298 -18.60 -7.48 2.03
N LEU A 299 -18.48 -7.17 3.32
CA LEU A 299 -17.82 -8.04 4.31
C LEU A 299 -18.57 -9.36 4.49
N LEU A 300 -19.91 -9.33 4.49
CA LEU A 300 -20.72 -10.53 4.58
C LEU A 300 -20.58 -11.38 3.32
N SER A 301 -20.62 -10.76 2.13
CA SER A 301 -20.53 -11.49 0.86
C SER A 301 -19.15 -12.12 0.62
N LEU A 302 -18.07 -11.43 0.99
CA LEU A 302 -16.71 -11.88 0.69
C LEU A 302 -16.07 -12.68 1.82
N HIS A 303 -16.38 -12.33 3.07
CA HIS A 303 -15.67 -12.85 4.25
C HIS A 303 -16.60 -13.57 5.23
N GLY A 304 -17.91 -13.53 5.03
CA GLY A 304 -18.88 -14.07 6.00
C GLY A 304 -18.92 -13.30 7.32
N ILE A 305 -18.39 -12.06 7.36
CA ILE A 305 -18.30 -11.25 8.58
C ILE A 305 -19.36 -10.15 8.55
N ARG A 306 -20.04 -9.93 9.69
CA ARG A 306 -20.97 -8.81 9.87
C ARG A 306 -20.84 -8.21 11.25
N VAL A 307 -21.00 -6.89 11.33
CA VAL A 307 -21.14 -6.17 12.60
C VAL A 307 -22.47 -5.43 12.64
N SER A 308 -23.22 -5.55 13.74
CA SER A 308 -24.46 -4.79 13.87
C SER A 308 -24.13 -3.30 13.91
N GLY A 309 -24.86 -2.46 13.18
CA GLY A 309 -24.51 -1.03 13.17
C GLY A 309 -24.69 -0.35 14.53
N LYS A 310 -25.54 -0.88 15.42
CA LYS A 310 -25.61 -0.44 16.83
C LYS A 310 -24.30 -0.73 17.55
N TYR A 311 -23.74 -1.94 17.36
CA TYR A 311 -22.45 -2.31 17.92
C TYR A 311 -21.30 -1.52 17.31
N ALA A 312 -21.28 -1.31 15.98
CA ALA A 312 -20.26 -0.49 15.33
C ALA A 312 -20.22 0.94 15.89
N LEU A 313 -21.41 1.54 16.08
CA LEU A 313 -21.55 2.88 16.65
C LEU A 313 -21.25 2.91 18.16
N SER A 314 -21.40 1.80 18.90
CA SER A 314 -21.13 1.75 20.34
C SER A 314 -19.76 1.18 20.70
N LEU A 315 -19.02 0.57 19.77
CA LEU A 315 -17.79 -0.17 20.06
C LEU A 315 -16.72 0.72 20.71
N HIS A 316 -16.66 2.00 20.33
CA HIS A 316 -15.76 2.96 20.94
C HIS A 316 -16.07 3.26 22.43
N ARG A 317 -17.24 2.82 22.94
CA ARG A 317 -17.68 2.95 24.33
C ARG A 317 -17.70 1.62 25.08
N ALA A 318 -17.56 0.51 24.38
CA ALA A 318 -17.69 -0.81 24.98
C ALA A 318 -16.42 -1.15 25.77
N GLN A 319 -16.55 -1.49 27.06
CA GLN A 319 -15.42 -1.87 27.91
C GLN A 319 -14.85 -3.27 27.57
N ARG A 320 -15.65 -4.13 26.92
CA ARG A 320 -15.24 -5.50 26.57
C ARG A 320 -14.47 -5.54 25.26
N PHE A 321 -13.48 -6.43 25.22
CA PHE A 321 -12.68 -6.68 24.03
C PHE A 321 -13.55 -7.30 22.92
N PRO A 322 -13.53 -6.78 21.68
CA PRO A 322 -14.35 -7.33 20.61
C PRO A 322 -13.91 -8.75 20.22
N HIS A 323 -14.86 -9.55 19.75
CA HIS A 323 -14.54 -10.79 19.04
C HIS A 323 -13.69 -10.46 17.80
N THR A 324 -12.83 -11.41 17.37
CA THR A 324 -11.92 -11.21 16.23
C THR A 324 -12.65 -10.74 14.98
N SER A 325 -13.76 -11.40 14.61
CA SER A 325 -14.58 -11.03 13.46
C SER A 325 -15.08 -9.59 13.55
N SER A 326 -15.50 -9.15 14.74
CA SER A 326 -15.95 -7.78 14.97
C SER A 326 -14.81 -6.77 14.90
N ALA A 327 -13.63 -7.11 15.43
CA ALA A 327 -12.45 -6.25 15.35
C ALA A 327 -11.99 -6.05 13.90
N LEU A 328 -11.96 -7.14 13.10
CA LEU A 328 -11.59 -7.11 11.68
C LEU A 328 -12.62 -6.35 10.83
N ALA A 329 -13.91 -6.59 11.02
CA ALA A 329 -14.92 -5.80 10.31
C ALA A 329 -14.84 -4.32 10.67
N MET A 330 -14.62 -4.00 11.94
CA MET A 330 -14.49 -2.61 12.37
C MET A 330 -13.23 -1.95 11.87
N SER A 331 -12.12 -2.69 11.68
CA SER A 331 -10.93 -2.11 11.04
C SER A 331 -11.22 -1.70 9.61
N VAL A 332 -11.99 -2.51 8.86
CA VAL A 332 -12.42 -2.17 7.50
C VAL A 332 -13.37 -0.97 7.48
N ILE A 333 -14.42 -1.01 8.30
CA ILE A 333 -15.43 0.07 8.40
C ILE A 333 -14.78 1.39 8.82
N ALA A 334 -13.87 1.34 9.80
CA ALA A 334 -13.20 2.52 10.30
C ALA A 334 -11.98 2.92 9.45
N SER A 335 -11.66 2.23 8.35
CA SER A 335 -10.49 2.50 7.50
C SER A 335 -9.16 2.50 8.29
N LEU A 336 -8.99 1.53 9.18
CA LEU A 336 -7.77 1.34 9.99
C LEU A 336 -6.87 0.29 9.36
N ARG A 337 -5.55 0.51 9.47
CA ARG A 337 -4.58 -0.53 9.14
C ARG A 337 -4.71 -1.67 10.16
N LEU A 338 -4.75 -2.89 9.66
CA LEU A 338 -4.75 -4.08 10.51
C LEU A 338 -3.54 -4.11 11.44
N ARG A 339 -2.36 -3.67 10.98
CA ARG A 339 -1.17 -3.51 11.82
C ARG A 339 -1.38 -2.63 13.05
N ASP A 340 -2.10 -1.51 12.92
CA ASP A 340 -2.37 -0.61 14.06
C ASP A 340 -3.36 -1.26 15.04
N VAL A 341 -4.37 -1.96 14.50
CA VAL A 341 -5.33 -2.74 15.29
C VAL A 341 -4.60 -3.83 16.08
N PHE A 342 -3.76 -4.63 15.43
CA PHE A 342 -3.01 -5.70 16.08
C PHE A 342 -2.01 -5.16 17.10
N ARG A 343 -1.28 -4.07 16.78
CA ARG A 343 -0.39 -3.40 17.75
C ARG A 343 -1.15 -2.92 18.99
N SER A 344 -2.33 -2.32 18.82
CA SER A 344 -3.18 -1.89 19.96
C SER A 344 -3.72 -3.06 20.80
N CYS A 345 -3.64 -4.28 20.26
CA CYS A 345 -3.96 -5.54 20.93
C CYS A 345 -2.71 -6.27 21.46
N GLY A 346 -1.53 -5.67 21.33
CA GLY A 346 -0.25 -6.19 21.81
C GLY A 346 0.48 -7.13 20.84
N PHE A 347 0.01 -7.35 19.62
CA PHE A 347 0.72 -8.21 18.66
C PHE A 347 2.07 -7.61 18.27
N THR A 348 3.08 -8.48 18.19
CA THR A 348 4.32 -8.20 17.47
C THR A 348 4.08 -8.49 16.00
N MET A 349 4.52 -7.58 15.13
CA MET A 349 4.35 -7.70 13.67
C MET A 349 5.63 -8.25 13.02
N ASP A 350 6.41 -8.98 13.82
CA ASP A 350 7.68 -9.53 13.42
C ASP A 350 7.52 -11.03 13.15
N ASP A 351 7.29 -11.34 11.88
CA ASP A 351 7.11 -12.72 11.40
C ASP A 351 8.44 -13.33 10.93
N ARG A 352 9.60 -12.67 11.17
CA ARG A 352 10.92 -13.10 10.65
C ARG A 352 11.32 -14.52 11.02
N ASN A 353 10.91 -14.97 12.20
CA ASN A 353 11.22 -16.29 12.72
C ASN A 353 9.97 -17.18 12.83
N LYS A 354 8.91 -16.82 12.12
CA LYS A 354 7.64 -17.53 12.14
C LYS A 354 7.40 -18.27 10.83
N TYR A 355 6.69 -19.39 10.90
CA TYR A 355 6.45 -20.29 9.79
C TYR A 355 5.05 -20.07 9.22
N PRO A 356 4.91 -20.04 7.88
CA PRO A 356 3.59 -20.08 7.29
C PRO A 356 2.97 -21.47 7.50
N LEU A 357 1.65 -21.51 7.63
CA LEU A 357 0.92 -22.75 7.92
C LEU A 357 1.12 -23.80 6.81
N SER A 358 1.26 -23.36 5.56
CA SER A 358 1.54 -24.24 4.41
C SER A 358 2.85 -25.00 4.56
N ASP A 359 3.89 -24.38 5.09
CA ASP A 359 5.21 -24.99 5.17
C ASP A 359 5.23 -26.06 6.27
N LEU A 360 4.56 -25.79 7.41
CA LEU A 360 4.43 -26.75 8.51
C LEU A 360 3.55 -27.97 8.16
N LEU A 361 2.53 -27.78 7.30
CA LEU A 361 1.61 -28.86 6.92
C LEU A 361 1.99 -29.58 5.62
N GLY A 362 2.77 -28.93 4.76
CA GLY A 362 3.20 -29.44 3.47
C GLY A 362 4.34 -30.44 3.55
N ASP A 363 5.21 -30.32 4.55
CA ASP A 363 6.34 -31.23 4.73
C ASP A 363 5.93 -32.47 5.52
N ARG A 364 5.37 -33.46 4.82
CA ARG A 364 5.04 -34.79 5.39
C ARG A 364 6.28 -35.66 5.61
N SER A 365 7.46 -35.17 5.26
CA SER A 365 8.69 -35.95 5.08
C SER A 365 9.61 -35.89 6.31
N GLY A 366 9.04 -35.98 7.52
CA GLY A 366 9.79 -36.21 8.76
C GLY A 366 10.78 -35.10 9.16
N LEU A 367 10.41 -34.33 10.21
CA LEU A 367 11.30 -33.58 11.11
C LEU A 367 12.63 -33.11 10.49
N MET A 368 12.61 -32.39 9.36
CA MET A 368 13.71 -31.48 9.08
C MET A 368 13.73 -30.49 10.26
N PRO A 369 14.90 -30.24 10.88
CA PRO A 369 14.97 -29.25 11.96
C PRO A 369 14.37 -27.97 11.41
N LEU A 370 13.45 -27.38 12.18
CA LEU A 370 12.83 -26.07 11.99
C LEU A 370 13.92 -24.99 11.82
N SER A 371 14.66 -25.08 10.73
CA SER A 371 15.78 -24.21 10.42
C SER A 371 15.15 -22.96 9.86
N THR A 372 15.43 -21.83 10.48
CA THR A 372 15.02 -20.52 9.97
C THR A 372 15.43 -20.46 8.51
N PRO A 373 14.47 -20.31 7.58
CA PRO A 373 14.78 -20.41 6.17
C PRO A 373 15.67 -19.20 5.82
N PRO A 374 16.77 -19.38 5.05
CA PRO A 374 17.83 -18.38 4.95
C PRO A 374 17.30 -17.02 4.47
N PRO A 375 17.86 -15.89 4.94
CA PRO A 375 17.48 -14.58 4.44
C PRO A 375 17.71 -14.52 2.92
N ILE A 376 16.87 -13.78 2.21
CA ILE A 376 17.03 -13.58 0.77
C ILE A 376 18.14 -12.56 0.56
N GLU A 377 19.18 -12.98 -0.17
CA GLU A 377 20.32 -12.14 -0.53
C GLU A 377 19.91 -10.97 -1.42
N ALA A 378 20.70 -9.90 -1.40
CA ALA A 378 20.49 -8.77 -2.29
C ALA A 378 20.74 -9.17 -3.75
N PRO A 379 20.05 -8.55 -4.72
CA PRO A 379 20.33 -8.73 -6.14
C PRO A 379 21.76 -8.32 -6.49
N GLU A 380 22.41 -9.09 -7.36
CA GLU A 380 23.70 -8.73 -7.96
C GLU A 380 23.49 -7.94 -9.27
N PRO A 381 24.36 -6.97 -9.62
CA PRO A 381 25.44 -6.41 -8.81
C PRO A 381 24.92 -5.54 -7.66
N GLN A 382 25.50 -5.71 -6.46
CA GLN A 382 25.07 -4.99 -5.25
C GLN A 382 25.16 -3.46 -5.37
N GLU A 383 26.11 -2.93 -6.14
CA GLU A 383 26.26 -1.48 -6.35
C GLU A 383 25.05 -0.88 -7.07
N LEU A 384 24.57 -1.56 -8.12
CA LEU A 384 23.37 -1.15 -8.87
C LEU A 384 22.13 -1.26 -8.00
N TRP A 385 22.06 -2.31 -7.19
CA TRP A 385 20.98 -2.48 -6.23
C TRP A 385 20.98 -1.40 -5.15
N ALA A 386 22.14 -1.05 -4.59
CA ALA A 386 22.28 0.01 -3.60
C ALA A 386 21.89 1.38 -4.18
N ALA A 387 22.28 1.67 -5.43
CA ALA A 387 21.85 2.86 -6.15
C ALA A 387 20.33 2.89 -6.35
N PHE A 388 19.72 1.76 -6.74
CA PHE A 388 18.27 1.61 -6.85
C PHE A 388 17.57 1.87 -5.51
N LEU A 389 18.05 1.27 -4.42
CA LEU A 389 17.49 1.47 -3.08
C LEU A 389 17.66 2.89 -2.55
N LYS A 390 18.73 3.59 -2.94
CA LYS A 390 18.91 5.01 -2.60
C LYS A 390 17.77 5.86 -3.19
N ASP A 391 17.36 5.55 -4.41
CA ASP A 391 16.31 6.26 -5.14
C ASP A 391 14.90 5.85 -4.69
N TRP A 392 14.63 4.55 -4.54
CA TRP A 392 13.29 4.01 -4.30
C TRP A 392 13.00 3.64 -2.84
N ARG A 393 14.02 3.66 -1.98
CA ARG A 393 13.99 3.32 -0.54
C ARG A 393 13.70 1.87 -0.22
N GLU A 394 12.94 1.16 -1.03
CA GLU A 394 12.73 -0.28 -0.95
C GLU A 394 12.36 -0.84 -2.32
N TRP A 395 12.48 -2.16 -2.49
CA TRP A 395 11.88 -2.82 -3.67
C TRP A 395 10.39 -2.45 -3.71
N PRO A 396 9.89 -1.81 -4.79
CA PRO A 396 8.72 -0.97 -4.63
C PRO A 396 7.48 -1.83 -4.37
N ALA A 397 6.96 -1.78 -3.14
CA ALA A 397 5.65 -2.37 -2.83
C ALA A 397 4.56 -1.78 -3.74
N LEU A 398 4.74 -0.54 -4.16
CA LEU A 398 3.91 0.16 -5.14
C LEU A 398 3.95 -0.44 -6.55
N LEU A 399 5.05 -1.09 -6.95
CA LEU A 399 5.14 -1.70 -8.28
C LEU A 399 4.06 -2.77 -8.46
N ARG A 400 3.77 -3.55 -7.41
CA ARG A 400 2.69 -4.55 -7.42
C ARG A 400 1.29 -3.95 -7.63
N ARG A 401 1.10 -2.67 -7.32
CA ARG A 401 -0.17 -1.97 -7.61
C ARG A 401 -0.31 -1.61 -9.08
N VAL A 402 0.81 -1.41 -9.76
CA VAL A 402 0.87 -1.02 -11.17
C VAL A 402 0.97 -2.25 -12.08
N SER A 403 1.73 -3.27 -11.67
CA SER A 403 1.90 -4.55 -12.34
C SER A 403 1.94 -5.67 -11.29
N PRO A 404 0.82 -6.41 -11.09
CA PRO A 404 0.74 -7.44 -10.05
C PRO A 404 1.80 -8.56 -10.17
N SER A 405 2.24 -8.85 -11.40
CA SER A 405 3.24 -9.87 -11.72
C SER A 405 4.35 -9.27 -12.58
N PRO A 406 5.25 -8.46 -11.99
CA PRO A 406 6.22 -7.68 -12.76
C PRO A 406 7.21 -8.58 -13.53
N ALA A 407 7.54 -9.78 -13.02
CA ALA A 407 8.40 -10.73 -13.72
C ALA A 407 7.74 -11.28 -15.00
N GLN A 408 6.46 -11.68 -14.91
CA GLN A 408 5.73 -12.26 -16.05
C GLN A 408 5.42 -11.22 -17.13
N ARG A 409 5.29 -9.95 -16.72
CA ARG A 409 4.91 -8.83 -17.60
C ARG A 409 6.06 -7.83 -17.76
N ALA A 410 7.31 -8.29 -17.62
CA ALA A 410 8.47 -7.41 -17.62
C ALA A 410 8.67 -6.65 -18.95
N HIS A 411 8.16 -7.19 -20.06
CA HIS A 411 8.15 -6.57 -21.39
C HIS A 411 7.06 -5.50 -21.55
N GLU A 412 6.15 -5.36 -20.59
CA GLU A 412 5.10 -4.33 -20.57
C GLU A 412 5.41 -3.24 -19.53
N VAL A 413 6.49 -3.40 -18.76
CA VAL A 413 6.90 -2.45 -17.74
C VAL A 413 8.17 -1.74 -18.19
N LEU A 414 8.08 -0.43 -18.39
CA LEU A 414 9.14 0.42 -18.92
C LEU A 414 9.71 1.32 -17.82
N ARG A 415 11.03 1.35 -17.66
CA ARG A 415 11.72 2.41 -16.91
C ARG A 415 12.00 3.57 -17.86
N LEU A 416 11.46 4.74 -17.53
CA LEU A 416 11.59 5.96 -18.30
C LEU A 416 12.86 6.72 -17.91
N ASN A 417 13.70 7.07 -18.87
CA ASN A 417 14.76 8.06 -18.69
C ASN A 417 14.93 8.94 -19.93
N GLN A 418 13.88 9.69 -20.26
CA GLN A 418 13.76 10.43 -21.52
C GLN A 418 14.21 11.91 -21.46
N THR A 419 14.77 12.36 -20.33
CA THR A 419 15.06 13.79 -20.08
C THR A 419 16.07 14.41 -21.06
N THR A 420 16.78 13.58 -21.82
CA THR A 420 17.70 14.00 -22.89
C THR A 420 16.99 14.25 -24.22
N HIS A 421 15.86 13.59 -24.50
CA HIS A 421 15.20 13.60 -25.80
C HIS A 421 13.88 14.39 -25.83
N PHE A 422 13.20 14.50 -24.70
CA PHE A 422 11.92 15.20 -24.61
C PHE A 422 11.71 15.76 -23.20
N ARG A 423 11.58 17.10 -23.09
CA ARG A 423 11.49 17.81 -21.80
C ARG A 423 10.08 18.24 -21.44
N GLY A 424 9.08 17.43 -21.79
CA GLY A 424 7.67 17.78 -21.60
C GLY A 424 6.99 17.16 -20.38
N LEU A 425 7.66 16.26 -19.64
CA LEU A 425 7.02 15.44 -18.60
C LEU A 425 7.74 15.45 -17.25
N GLU A 426 8.91 16.08 -17.11
CA GLU A 426 9.78 15.90 -15.94
C GLU A 426 9.14 16.31 -14.62
N ARG A 427 8.17 17.24 -14.67
CA ARG A 427 7.39 17.64 -13.49
C ARG A 427 6.52 16.49 -12.96
N LEU A 428 6.03 15.62 -13.85
CA LEU A 428 5.12 14.52 -13.53
C LEU A 428 5.84 13.16 -13.47
N LEU A 429 6.72 12.92 -14.44
CA LEU A 429 7.46 11.68 -14.65
C LEU A 429 8.95 12.02 -14.70
N ARG A 430 9.59 11.93 -13.54
CA ARG A 430 11.04 12.11 -13.41
C ARG A 430 11.80 10.94 -14.04
N ALA A 431 13.07 11.17 -14.38
CA ALA A 431 14.00 10.11 -14.75
C ALA A 431 13.98 8.96 -13.72
N GLY A 432 13.93 7.74 -14.24
CA GLY A 432 13.80 6.51 -13.46
C GLY A 432 12.36 6.07 -13.16
N SER A 433 11.33 6.87 -13.50
CA SER A 433 9.92 6.46 -13.30
C SER A 433 9.61 5.16 -14.05
N ILE A 434 8.74 4.33 -13.48
CA ILE A 434 8.34 3.04 -14.04
C ILE A 434 6.91 3.15 -14.56
N LEU A 435 6.69 2.74 -15.79
CA LEU A 435 5.41 2.79 -16.49
C LEU A 435 4.95 1.36 -16.82
N HIS A 436 3.68 1.06 -16.64
CA HIS A 436 3.06 -0.16 -17.17
C HIS A 436 2.23 0.20 -18.39
N ILE A 437 2.48 -0.52 -19.47
CA ILE A 437 1.96 -0.24 -20.80
C ILE A 437 1.00 -1.37 -21.18
N ASP A 438 -0.17 -1.00 -21.70
CA ASP A 438 -1.06 -1.97 -22.34
C ASP A 438 -0.91 -1.86 -23.87
N PRO A 439 -0.25 -2.84 -24.53
CA PRO A 439 -0.06 -2.80 -25.97
C PRO A 439 -1.36 -2.97 -26.77
N LYS A 440 -2.42 -3.50 -26.16
CA LYS A 440 -3.71 -3.77 -26.84
C LYS A 440 -4.60 -2.53 -26.93
N SER A 441 -4.28 -1.48 -26.16
CA SER A 441 -5.13 -0.31 -25.93
C SER A 441 -4.88 0.85 -26.93
N VAL A 442 -4.48 0.57 -28.17
CA VAL A 442 -4.16 1.61 -29.17
C VAL A 442 -5.26 1.74 -30.25
N PRO A 443 -6.45 2.31 -29.95
CA PRO A 443 -7.34 2.73 -31.02
C PRO A 443 -6.80 4.03 -31.60
N VAL A 444 -6.13 3.96 -32.74
CA VAL A 444 -5.54 5.12 -33.43
C VAL A 444 -6.58 6.21 -33.76
N GLY A 445 -7.86 5.86 -33.82
CA GLY A 445 -8.97 6.82 -33.98
C GLY A 445 -9.35 7.62 -32.72
N SER A 446 -8.70 7.38 -31.57
CA SER A 446 -9.04 8.02 -30.29
C SER A 446 -8.13 9.19 -29.88
N LEU A 447 -7.00 9.40 -30.56
CA LEU A 447 -5.99 10.39 -30.16
C LEU A 447 -6.55 11.82 -30.01
N ASN A 448 -7.56 12.18 -30.82
CA ASN A 448 -8.17 13.50 -30.76
C ASN A 448 -9.26 13.63 -29.69
N ARG A 449 -9.84 12.53 -29.19
CA ARG A 449 -10.84 12.58 -28.10
C ARG A 449 -10.21 12.98 -26.77
N ASP A 450 -8.91 12.78 -26.63
CA ASP A 450 -8.18 13.05 -25.38
C ASP A 450 -7.63 14.48 -25.31
N ALA A 451 -7.78 15.29 -26.37
CA ALA A 451 -7.29 16.66 -26.39
C ALA A 451 -7.97 17.57 -25.35
N THR A 452 -9.20 17.26 -24.94
CA THR A 452 -9.97 18.03 -23.96
C THR A 452 -9.79 17.55 -22.52
N ALA A 453 -9.16 16.39 -22.31
CA ALA A 453 -8.90 15.87 -20.97
C ALA A 453 -7.72 16.63 -20.32
N SER A 454 -7.85 16.96 -19.03
CA SER A 454 -6.80 17.63 -18.27
C SER A 454 -5.92 16.64 -17.51
N ASP A 455 -4.63 16.97 -17.41
CA ASP A 455 -3.60 16.30 -16.62
C ASP A 455 -3.56 14.76 -16.73
N TRP A 456 -3.78 14.03 -15.62
CA TRP A 456 -3.72 12.57 -15.55
C TRP A 456 -4.97 11.88 -16.11
N ALA A 457 -6.05 12.62 -16.40
CA ALA A 457 -7.19 12.07 -17.12
C ALA A 457 -6.89 11.92 -18.62
N ARG A 458 -5.88 12.64 -19.12
CA ARG A 458 -5.41 12.51 -20.48
C ARG A 458 -4.51 11.29 -20.62
N ARG A 459 -4.71 10.51 -21.70
CA ARG A 459 -3.94 9.28 -21.94
C ARG A 459 -2.49 9.60 -22.31
N LEU A 460 -1.57 8.85 -21.71
CA LEU A 460 -0.16 8.83 -22.07
C LEU A 460 0.11 7.62 -22.96
N TYR A 461 1.03 7.78 -23.91
CA TYR A 461 1.44 6.72 -24.82
C TYR A 461 2.95 6.57 -24.79
N VAL A 462 3.40 5.36 -25.13
CA VAL A 462 4.82 5.07 -25.40
C VAL A 462 4.97 4.81 -26.89
N ILE A 463 5.93 5.48 -27.50
CA ILE A 463 6.29 5.35 -28.91
C ILE A 463 7.75 4.95 -29.04
N GLU A 464 8.03 4.20 -30.09
CA GLU A 464 9.37 3.92 -30.57
C GLU A 464 9.63 4.79 -31.82
N VAL A 465 10.77 5.46 -31.84
CA VAL A 465 11.17 6.39 -32.91
C VAL A 465 12.48 5.92 -33.53
N GLY A 466 12.50 5.80 -34.86
CA GLY A 466 13.70 5.46 -35.63
C GLY A 466 13.93 3.95 -35.82
N ARG A 467 14.30 3.54 -37.03
CA ARG A 467 14.48 2.12 -37.40
C ARG A 467 15.86 1.55 -37.07
N ALA A 468 16.91 2.37 -37.16
CA ALA A 468 18.30 1.93 -36.99
C ALA A 468 18.78 1.99 -35.53
N SER A 469 18.25 2.95 -34.76
CA SER A 469 18.52 3.10 -33.32
C SER A 469 17.22 3.54 -32.65
N PRO A 470 16.37 2.58 -32.24
CA PRO A 470 15.06 2.90 -31.70
C PRO A 470 15.18 3.66 -30.38
N ALA A 471 14.61 4.87 -30.34
CA ALA A 471 14.46 5.65 -29.13
C ALA A 471 13.03 5.50 -28.59
N LEU A 472 12.92 5.15 -27.31
CA LEU A 472 11.62 5.04 -26.62
C LEU A 472 11.27 6.38 -25.98
N LEU A 473 10.15 6.97 -26.42
CA LEU A 473 9.60 8.20 -25.89
C LEU A 473 8.21 7.96 -25.28
N CYS A 474 7.89 8.71 -24.24
CA CYS A 474 6.60 8.74 -23.60
C CYS A 474 6.06 10.17 -23.60
N GLY A 475 4.75 10.31 -23.80
CA GLY A 475 4.07 11.60 -23.67
C GLY A 475 2.64 11.58 -24.19
N TYR A 476 2.07 12.76 -24.33
CA TYR A 476 0.73 12.94 -24.88
C TYR A 476 0.81 12.97 -26.41
N LEU A 477 -0.03 12.20 -27.07
CA LEU A 477 -0.09 12.18 -28.54
C LEU A 477 -1.32 12.93 -29.04
N LEU A 478 -1.14 13.69 -30.11
CA LEU A 478 -2.20 14.33 -30.89
C LEU A 478 -2.06 13.92 -32.35
N ALA A 479 -3.18 13.67 -33.03
CA ALA A 479 -3.18 13.36 -34.46
C ALA A 479 -3.52 14.61 -35.27
N GLU A 480 -2.60 15.04 -36.12
CA GLU A 480 -2.77 16.18 -37.03
C GLU A 480 -2.58 15.71 -38.48
N GLY A 481 -3.67 15.33 -39.14
CA GLY A 481 -3.63 14.80 -40.50
C GLY A 481 -2.84 13.50 -40.60
N ARG A 482 -1.67 13.53 -41.26
CA ARG A 482 -0.76 12.37 -41.41
C ARG A 482 0.33 12.32 -40.35
N ASP A 483 0.40 13.35 -39.50
CA ASP A 483 1.43 13.52 -38.51
C ASP A 483 0.89 13.19 -37.12
N VAL A 484 1.80 12.80 -36.25
CA VAL A 484 1.56 12.57 -34.83
C VAL A 484 2.45 13.53 -34.06
N ILE A 485 1.85 14.30 -33.16
CA ILE A 485 2.55 15.28 -32.35
C ILE A 485 2.65 14.73 -30.93
N LEU A 486 3.88 14.55 -30.45
CA LEU A 486 4.19 14.33 -29.05
C LEU A 486 4.25 15.68 -28.35
N THR A 487 3.37 15.94 -27.39
CA THR A 487 3.26 17.24 -26.71
C THR A 487 3.53 17.12 -25.21
N SER A 488 4.07 18.19 -24.63
CA SER A 488 4.33 18.29 -23.19
C SER A 488 3.04 18.32 -22.37
N HIS A 489 3.19 18.10 -21.06
CA HIS A 489 2.09 18.27 -20.13
C HIS A 489 1.62 19.74 -20.12
N PRO A 490 0.31 20.04 -20.05
CA PRO A 490 -0.17 21.42 -19.99
C PRO A 490 0.40 22.24 -18.81
N ALA A 491 0.70 21.58 -17.69
CA ALA A 491 1.36 22.20 -16.53
C ALA A 491 2.89 22.08 -16.54
N ALA A 492 3.50 21.57 -17.61
CA ALA A 492 4.95 21.64 -17.80
C ALA A 492 5.38 23.10 -18.00
N ARG A 493 6.62 23.42 -17.66
CA ARG A 493 7.18 24.76 -17.91
C ARG A 493 7.50 25.00 -19.39
N SER A 494 7.66 23.93 -20.15
CA SER A 494 8.00 23.92 -21.57
C SER A 494 6.75 23.55 -22.38
N ASN A 495 6.52 24.28 -23.47
CA ASN A 495 5.53 23.92 -24.50
C ASN A 495 6.19 23.09 -25.61
N GLU A 496 7.09 22.18 -25.23
CA GLU A 496 7.79 21.34 -26.19
C GLU A 496 6.80 20.42 -26.90
N SER A 497 6.91 20.40 -28.23
CA SER A 497 6.19 19.47 -29.08
C SER A 497 7.13 18.93 -30.14
N ILE A 498 7.11 17.62 -30.37
CA ILE A 498 7.86 16.97 -31.43
C ILE A 498 6.86 16.38 -32.41
N LYS A 499 7.00 16.76 -33.68
CA LYS A 499 6.13 16.31 -34.77
C LYS A 499 6.82 15.16 -35.50
N PHE A 500 6.10 14.06 -35.66
CA PHE A 500 6.57 12.87 -36.37
C PHE A 500 5.64 12.53 -37.51
N ARG A 501 6.17 12.01 -38.61
CA ARG A 501 5.31 11.33 -39.59
C ARG A 501 4.87 10.01 -39.01
N ARG A 502 3.61 9.61 -39.27
CA ARG A 502 3.09 8.33 -38.76
C ARG A 502 3.90 7.09 -39.19
N ALA A 503 4.65 7.17 -40.29
CA ALA A 503 5.51 6.09 -40.77
C ALA A 503 6.86 5.98 -40.04
N GLU A 504 7.25 7.01 -39.28
CA GLU A 504 8.54 7.11 -38.58
C GLU A 504 8.48 6.57 -37.14
N ILE A 505 7.26 6.33 -36.64
CA ILE A 505 7.02 5.92 -35.27
C ILE A 505 6.19 4.65 -35.19
N GLN A 506 6.41 3.88 -34.14
CA GLN A 506 5.56 2.77 -33.75
C GLN A 506 4.97 3.08 -32.36
N ILE A 507 3.64 3.12 -32.25
CA ILE A 507 2.98 3.26 -30.95
C ILE A 507 3.01 1.89 -30.26
N LEU A 508 3.77 1.77 -29.18
CA LEU A 508 3.94 0.51 -28.45
C LEU A 508 2.75 0.20 -27.55
N GLY A 509 2.09 1.23 -27.00
CA GLY A 509 0.91 1.04 -26.16
C GLY A 509 0.52 2.29 -25.37
N GLN A 510 -0.62 2.22 -24.69
CA GLN A 510 -1.05 3.23 -23.73
C GLN A 510 -0.45 2.94 -22.35
N VAL A 511 -0.04 3.98 -21.63
CA VAL A 511 0.32 3.86 -20.22
C VAL A 511 -0.96 3.67 -19.41
N THR A 512 -1.05 2.54 -18.70
CA THR A 512 -2.20 2.17 -17.85
C THR A 512 -1.86 2.22 -16.37
N GLY A 513 -0.58 2.31 -16.02
CA GLY A 513 -0.18 2.61 -14.66
C GLY A 513 1.22 3.19 -14.59
N ILE A 514 1.46 3.92 -13.51
CA ILE A 514 2.70 4.65 -13.28
C ILE A 514 3.17 4.42 -11.86
N LEU A 515 4.48 4.38 -11.70
CA LEU A 515 5.21 4.45 -10.44
C LEU A 515 6.29 5.52 -10.63
N ALA A 516 6.11 6.67 -10.01
CA ALA A 516 6.95 7.84 -10.23
C ALA A 516 7.51 8.39 -8.93
N ARG A 517 8.69 9.00 -9.04
CA ARG A 517 9.34 9.70 -7.93
C ARG A 517 8.83 11.13 -7.83
N VAL A 518 8.68 11.60 -6.59
CA VAL A 518 8.23 12.97 -6.27
C VAL A 518 9.41 13.87 -5.92
N VAL A 519 10.49 13.32 -5.34
CA VAL A 519 11.65 14.08 -4.83
C VAL A 519 12.98 13.58 -5.39
#